data_AF-A0A7J6P9A9-F1
#
_entry.id   AF-A0A7J6P9A9-F1
#
_cell.length_a   1.000
_cell.length_b   1.000
_cell.length_c   1.000
_cell.angle_alpha   90.00
_cell.angle_beta   90.00
_cell.angle_gamma   90.00
#
_symmetry.space_group_name_H-M   'P 1'
#
loop_
_entity.id
_entity.type
_entity.pdbx_description
1 polymer ?
#
loop_
_entity_poly.entity_id
_entity_poly.type
_entity_poly.pdbx_seq_one_letter_code
_entity_poly.pdbx_strand_id
1 'polypeptide(L)'
;MTFVDDRDHVAYLSARIEVDCLRSCGGNGIYLEVLVQKNADNLSLACVDFDSGGKSSVTFSPDTGAVIKESKIQENPRKVRGSYRQPLAQIQQLQPKSSLVLTRFEGLMGMLLNHEGLTFYRRLPGSPWECTGVVTDLSWVQGEHVTPCIAFRDNGIYHVVIRRLGVYCPPRAPKRSSLEPPVMSEDGWQPLDWESTDGWEYLSDASDDDGEVGGHILQEHHLN
;
A
#
# COMPACT_ATOMS: atom_id res chain seq x y z
N MET A 1 -7.58 -19.77 -2.26
CA MET A 1 -6.15 -20.00 -2.55
C MET A 1 -5.83 -19.25 -3.83
N THR A 2 -4.79 -18.43 -3.81
CA THR A 2 -4.39 -17.58 -4.93
C THR A 2 -2.89 -17.78 -5.16
N PHE A 3 -2.50 -18.07 -6.40
CA PHE A 3 -1.10 -18.06 -6.79
C PHE A 3 -0.76 -16.67 -7.33
N VAL A 4 0.29 -16.07 -6.79
CA VAL A 4 0.82 -14.79 -7.24
C VAL A 4 2.11 -15.09 -7.98
N ASP A 5 2.17 -14.75 -9.26
CA ASP A 5 3.31 -15.08 -10.12
C ASP A 5 4.36 -13.97 -10.13
N ASP A 6 3.91 -12.71 -10.08
CA ASP A 6 4.76 -11.54 -10.10
C ASP A 6 5.17 -11.12 -8.69
N ARG A 7 6.42 -10.68 -8.53
CA ARG A 7 6.84 -9.95 -7.34
C ARG A 7 6.16 -8.58 -7.30
N ASP A 8 5.96 -8.07 -6.09
CA ASP A 8 5.32 -6.78 -5.85
C ASP A 8 3.90 -6.64 -6.43
N HIS A 9 3.19 -7.77 -6.58
CA HIS A 9 1.81 -7.76 -7.04
C HIS A 9 0.90 -7.07 -6.02
N VAL A 10 -0.03 -6.23 -6.49
CA VAL A 10 -1.01 -5.55 -5.65
C VAL A 10 -2.42 -5.91 -6.10
N ALA A 11 -3.19 -6.52 -5.19
CA ALA A 11 -4.61 -6.78 -5.41
C ALA A 11 -5.45 -5.66 -4.81
N TYR A 12 -6.09 -4.88 -5.67
CA TYR A 12 -7.01 -3.82 -5.28
C TYR A 12 -8.39 -4.39 -4.97
N LEU A 13 -8.97 -3.98 -3.85
CA LEU A 13 -10.38 -4.29 -3.59
C LEU A 13 -11.24 -3.41 -4.50
N SER A 14 -12.36 -3.94 -4.99
CA SER A 14 -13.34 -3.17 -5.78
C SER A 14 -14.08 -2.10 -4.95
N ALA A 15 -13.70 -1.89 -3.69
CA ALA A 15 -14.31 -0.94 -2.78
C ALA A 15 -13.58 0.40 -2.85
N ARG A 16 -14.33 1.46 -3.17
CA ARG A 16 -13.88 2.84 -3.14
C ARG A 16 -14.55 3.55 -1.99
N ILE A 17 -13.77 4.14 -1.10
CA ILE A 17 -14.27 4.79 0.12
C ILE A 17 -14.15 6.29 -0.07
N GLU A 18 -15.28 6.98 -0.10
CA GLU A 18 -15.36 8.42 -0.23
C GLU A 18 -14.94 9.12 1.07
N VAL A 19 -13.91 9.96 0.99
CA VAL A 19 -13.28 10.57 2.16
C VAL A 19 -14.15 11.64 2.81
N ASP A 20 -14.89 12.41 2.02
CA ASP A 20 -15.77 13.46 2.55
C ASP A 20 -16.99 12.89 3.30
N CYS A 21 -17.49 11.73 2.86
CA CYS A 21 -18.47 10.96 3.62
C CYS A 21 -17.92 10.55 4.99
N LEU A 22 -16.67 10.09 5.08
CA LEU A 22 -16.06 9.71 6.36
C LEU A 22 -15.92 10.91 7.32
N ARG A 23 -15.57 12.09 6.80
CA ARG A 23 -15.48 13.33 7.59
C ARG A 23 -16.84 13.78 8.13
N SER A 24 -17.90 13.52 7.38
CA SER A 24 -19.27 13.97 7.69
C SER A 24 -20.08 12.97 8.52
N CYS A 25 -19.77 11.67 8.43
CA CYS A 25 -20.43 10.62 9.18
C CYS A 25 -19.87 10.56 10.61
N GLY A 26 -20.46 11.34 11.53
CA GLY A 26 -20.04 11.54 12.93
C GLY A 26 -19.78 10.29 13.79
N GLY A 27 -18.67 9.59 13.52
CA GLY A 27 -18.10 8.53 14.36
C GLY A 27 -18.01 7.15 13.72
N ASN A 28 -18.78 6.85 12.67
CA ASN A 28 -18.79 5.52 12.06
C ASN A 28 -17.75 5.41 10.93
N GLY A 29 -16.78 4.51 11.11
CA GLY A 29 -15.78 4.21 10.09
C GLY A 29 -16.12 3.00 9.21
N ILE A 30 -15.33 2.81 8.17
CA ILE A 30 -15.30 1.58 7.37
C ILE A 30 -14.21 0.67 7.91
N TYR A 31 -14.59 -0.56 8.24
CA TYR A 31 -13.69 -1.59 8.72
C TYR A 31 -13.55 -2.72 7.69
N LEU A 32 -12.31 -3.09 7.43
CA LEU A 32 -11.90 -4.23 6.62
C LEU A 32 -11.20 -5.25 7.52
N GLU A 33 -11.62 -6.52 7.46
CA GLU A 33 -10.96 -7.64 8.12
C GLU A 33 -10.54 -8.68 7.08
N VAL A 34 -9.28 -9.10 7.15
CA VAL A 34 -8.67 -10.07 6.24
C VAL A 34 -8.08 -11.22 7.04
N LEU A 35 -8.46 -12.44 6.68
CA LEU A 35 -7.87 -13.67 7.19
C LEU A 35 -6.74 -14.13 6.27
N VAL A 36 -5.57 -14.32 6.84
CA VAL A 36 -4.39 -14.90 6.21
C VAL A 36 -4.21 -16.31 6.77
N GLN A 37 -4.52 -17.32 5.96
CA GLN A 37 -4.39 -18.74 6.34
C GLN A 37 -3.10 -19.37 5.84
N LYS A 38 -2.50 -18.80 4.81
CA LYS A 38 -1.23 -19.21 4.26
C LYS A 38 -0.56 -18.00 3.62
N ASN A 39 0.70 -17.81 3.95
CA ASN A 39 1.49 -16.68 3.49
C ASN A 39 2.82 -17.16 2.92
N ALA A 40 3.05 -16.95 1.62
CA ALA A 40 4.30 -17.35 0.99
C ALA A 40 5.46 -16.43 1.38
N ASP A 41 5.20 -15.16 1.71
CA ASP A 41 6.24 -14.19 2.10
C ASP A 41 5.72 -13.04 3.02
N ASN A 42 6.06 -11.78 2.75
CA ASN A 42 5.64 -10.59 3.47
C ASN A 42 4.49 -9.99 2.67
N LEU A 43 3.26 -10.22 3.14
CA LEU A 43 2.09 -9.52 2.62
C LEU A 43 1.90 -8.22 3.40
N SER A 44 1.28 -7.23 2.79
CA SER A 44 0.92 -5.98 3.47
C SER A 44 -0.52 -5.59 3.18
N LEU A 45 -1.14 -4.90 4.14
CA LEU A 45 -2.43 -4.25 3.97
C LEU A 45 -2.20 -2.77 3.72
N ALA A 46 -2.73 -2.22 2.63
CA ALA A 46 -2.53 -0.82 2.30
C ALA A 46 -3.85 -0.12 1.99
N CYS A 47 -3.84 1.19 2.17
CA CYS A 47 -4.86 2.11 1.69
C CYS A 47 -4.18 3.07 0.72
N VAL A 48 -4.75 3.24 -0.47
CA VAL A 48 -4.15 4.03 -1.54
C VAL A 48 -5.12 5.04 -2.11
N ASP A 49 -4.60 6.19 -2.51
CA ASP A 49 -5.34 7.25 -3.20
C ASP A 49 -4.99 7.24 -4.69
N PHE A 50 -5.98 6.95 -5.54
CA PHE A 50 -5.83 6.83 -6.99
C PHE A 50 -6.44 7.95 -7.81
N ASP A 51 -7.31 8.78 -7.24
CA ASP A 51 -8.22 9.64 -8.01
C ASP A 51 -7.51 10.81 -8.72
N SER A 52 -6.18 10.91 -8.59
CA SER A 52 -5.33 11.90 -9.27
C SER A 52 -4.02 11.31 -9.81
N GLY A 53 -4.03 10.04 -10.25
CA GLY A 53 -2.87 9.39 -10.85
C GLY A 53 -1.97 8.65 -9.86
N GLY A 54 -2.55 8.08 -8.81
CA GLY A 54 -1.92 7.12 -7.89
C GLY A 54 -0.69 7.68 -7.19
N LYS A 55 -0.88 8.41 -6.09
CA LYS A 55 0.21 9.25 -5.56
C LYS A 55 0.53 9.05 -4.09
N SER A 56 -0.38 8.57 -3.27
CA SER A 56 -0.08 8.34 -1.85
C SER A 56 -0.60 7.00 -1.37
N SER A 57 0.16 6.36 -0.50
CA SER A 57 -0.17 5.09 0.12
C SER A 57 0.14 5.13 1.61
N VAL A 58 -0.62 4.35 2.37
CA VAL A 58 -0.28 3.99 3.74
C VAL A 58 -0.38 2.49 3.84
N THR A 59 0.75 1.87 4.15
CA THR A 59 0.96 0.42 4.06
C THR A 59 1.35 -0.12 5.43
N PHE A 60 0.71 -1.20 5.85
CA PHE A 60 1.00 -1.92 7.09
C PHE A 60 1.56 -3.30 6.80
N SER A 61 2.73 -3.59 7.36
CA SER A 61 3.37 -4.90 7.35
C SER A 61 3.07 -5.63 8.66
N PRO A 62 2.22 -6.67 8.67
CA PRO A 62 1.86 -7.38 9.89
C PRO A 62 3.04 -8.18 10.48
N ASP A 63 3.99 -8.63 9.66
CA ASP A 63 5.20 -9.34 10.10
C ASP A 63 6.12 -8.46 10.95
N THR A 64 6.41 -7.26 10.46
CA THR A 64 7.32 -6.33 11.12
C THR A 64 6.61 -5.44 12.13
N GLY A 65 5.29 -5.28 12.00
CA GLY A 65 4.54 -4.31 12.77
C GLY A 65 4.77 -2.86 12.31
N ALA A 66 5.38 -2.65 11.14
CA ALA A 66 5.68 -1.35 10.59
C ALA A 66 4.53 -0.78 9.75
N VAL A 67 4.40 0.54 9.79
CA VAL A 67 3.55 1.33 8.89
C VAL A 67 4.44 2.24 8.07
N ILE A 68 4.21 2.26 6.77
CA ILE A 68 4.95 3.04 5.78
C ILE A 68 3.95 4.00 5.12
N LYS A 69 4.32 5.27 5.03
CA LYS A 69 3.59 6.31 4.30
C LYS A 69 4.43 6.70 3.10
N GLU A 70 3.84 6.67 1.93
CA GLU A 70 4.51 7.11 0.71
C GLU A 70 3.69 8.20 0.06
N SER A 71 4.39 9.19 -0.48
CA SER A 71 3.80 10.29 -1.24
C SER A 71 4.66 10.58 -2.46
N LYS A 72 4.07 10.50 -3.63
CA LYS A 72 4.69 10.86 -4.90
C LYS A 72 4.84 12.36 -4.94
N ILE A 73 6.11 12.80 -5.01
CA ILE A 73 6.47 14.22 -5.03
C ILE A 73 6.78 14.70 -6.45
N GLN A 74 7.05 13.80 -7.39
CA GLN A 74 7.33 14.14 -8.78
C GLN A 74 6.86 13.02 -9.73
N GLU A 75 6.30 13.40 -10.87
CA GLU A 75 5.85 12.48 -11.92
C GLU A 75 6.98 12.06 -12.86
N ASN A 76 7.79 13.01 -13.34
CA ASN A 76 8.86 12.77 -14.28
C ASN A 76 10.12 13.63 -13.98
N PRO A 77 11.30 13.04 -13.74
CA PRO A 77 11.47 11.63 -13.34
C PRO A 77 10.63 11.32 -12.10
N ARG A 78 10.11 10.10 -12.01
CA ARG A 78 9.26 9.69 -10.88
C ARG A 78 10.06 9.81 -9.58
N LYS A 79 9.52 10.53 -8.60
CA LYS A 79 10.12 10.63 -7.27
C LYS A 79 9.06 10.42 -6.21
N VAL A 80 9.36 9.52 -5.27
CA VAL A 80 8.51 9.18 -4.12
C VAL A 80 9.26 9.59 -2.86
N ARG A 81 8.54 10.18 -1.92
CA ARG A 81 9.00 10.40 -0.55
C ARG A 81 8.32 9.36 0.32
N GLY A 82 9.10 8.47 0.90
CA GLY A 82 8.63 7.52 1.90
C GLY A 82 8.99 7.98 3.30
N SER A 83 8.16 7.62 4.26
CA SER A 83 8.53 7.57 5.66
C SER A 83 7.95 6.33 6.30
N TYR A 84 8.57 5.85 7.37
CA TYR A 84 8.05 4.69 8.09
C TYR A 84 8.08 4.89 9.61
N ARG A 85 7.29 4.08 10.29
CA ARG A 85 7.29 3.94 11.75
C ARG A 85 7.03 2.48 12.10
N GLN A 86 7.44 2.06 13.28
CA GLN A 86 7.18 0.70 13.78
C GLN A 86 6.35 0.72 15.08
N PRO A 87 5.01 0.87 14.99
CA PRO A 87 4.15 0.91 16.18
C PRO A 87 4.03 -0.40 16.94
N LEU A 88 4.21 -1.54 16.26
CA LEU A 88 4.09 -2.87 16.86
C LEU A 88 5.43 -3.61 16.85
N ALA A 89 5.63 -4.53 17.79
CA ALA A 89 6.81 -5.39 17.80
C ALA A 89 6.85 -6.30 16.57
N GLN A 90 8.03 -6.71 16.14
CA GLN A 90 8.15 -7.69 15.05
C GLN A 90 7.70 -9.07 15.56
N ILE A 91 7.01 -9.87 14.74
CA ILE A 91 6.56 -11.21 15.15
C ILE A 91 7.74 -12.07 15.63
N GLN A 92 8.90 -11.93 14.99
CA GLN A 92 10.13 -12.63 15.37
C GLN A 92 10.55 -12.34 16.82
N GLN A 93 10.27 -11.14 17.33
CA GLN A 93 10.55 -10.75 18.72
C GLN A 93 9.53 -11.31 19.71
N LEU A 94 8.33 -11.68 19.23
CA LEU A 94 7.28 -12.30 20.04
C LEU A 94 7.51 -13.81 20.20
N GLN A 95 8.42 -14.40 19.43
CA GLN A 95 8.70 -15.83 19.48
C GLN A 95 9.81 -16.19 20.47
N PRO A 96 9.77 -17.40 21.05
CA PRO A 96 10.90 -17.93 21.80
C PRO A 96 12.16 -17.98 20.92
N LYS A 97 13.30 -17.53 21.46
CA LYS A 97 14.59 -17.52 20.76
C LYS A 97 15.08 -18.89 20.26
N SER A 98 14.42 -19.98 20.70
CA SER A 98 14.69 -21.36 20.26
C SER A 98 13.98 -21.75 18.96
N SER A 99 13.09 -20.90 18.43
CA SER A 99 12.44 -21.14 17.14
C SER A 99 13.34 -20.66 16.00
N LEU A 100 13.96 -21.59 15.27
CA LEU A 100 14.77 -21.30 14.07
C LEU A 100 13.91 -21.01 12.83
N VAL A 101 12.57 -21.15 12.94
CA VAL A 101 11.65 -20.92 11.83
C VAL A 101 11.16 -19.48 11.91
N LEU A 102 11.54 -18.65 10.94
CA LEU A 102 10.88 -17.37 10.71
C LEU A 102 9.42 -17.64 10.35
N THR A 103 8.52 -17.52 11.33
CA THR A 103 7.10 -17.64 11.06
C THR A 103 6.64 -16.39 10.33
N ARG A 104 6.14 -16.58 9.10
CA ARG A 104 5.38 -15.56 8.39
C ARG A 104 4.08 -15.28 9.13
N PHE A 105 3.53 -14.09 8.91
CA PHE A 105 2.21 -13.76 9.44
C PHE A 105 1.14 -14.69 8.84
N GLU A 106 0.52 -15.48 9.70
CA GLU A 106 -0.75 -16.16 9.48
C GLU A 106 -1.65 -15.77 10.64
N GLY A 107 -2.87 -15.31 10.36
CA GLY A 107 -3.72 -14.67 11.36
C GLY A 107 -4.78 -13.78 10.74
N LEU A 108 -5.29 -12.83 11.54
CA LEU A 108 -6.20 -11.79 11.03
C LEU A 108 -5.50 -10.45 11.01
N MET A 109 -5.63 -9.72 9.91
CA MET A 109 -5.28 -8.31 9.84
C MET A 109 -6.53 -7.49 9.59
N GLY A 110 -6.51 -6.24 10.03
CA GLY A 110 -7.64 -5.35 9.87
C GLY A 110 -7.21 -3.91 9.62
N MET A 111 -8.13 -3.15 9.04
CA MET A 111 -7.96 -1.74 8.74
C MET A 111 -9.25 -1.02 9.09
N LEU A 112 -9.17 0.01 9.91
CA LEU A 112 -10.26 0.94 10.18
C LEU A 112 -9.91 2.28 9.56
N LEU A 113 -10.83 2.81 8.78
CA LEU A 113 -10.78 4.15 8.22
C LEU A 113 -12.00 4.92 8.71
N ASN A 114 -11.80 5.99 9.47
CA ASN A 114 -12.85 6.83 10.04
C ASN A 114 -12.46 8.31 9.95
N HIS A 115 -13.28 9.21 10.53
CA HIS A 115 -13.00 10.65 10.57
C HIS A 115 -11.71 11.02 11.33
N GLU A 116 -11.25 10.18 12.27
CA GLU A 116 -10.00 10.41 13.01
C GLU A 116 -8.77 10.02 12.18
N GLY A 117 -8.93 9.07 11.26
CA GLY A 117 -7.89 8.66 10.33
C GLY A 117 -7.86 7.16 10.06
N LEU A 118 -6.64 6.65 9.89
CA LEU A 118 -6.36 5.27 9.53
C LEU A 118 -5.69 4.53 10.67
N THR A 119 -6.23 3.35 11.00
CA THR A 119 -5.71 2.44 12.04
C THR A 119 -5.59 1.03 11.49
N PHE A 120 -4.50 0.33 11.83
CA PHE A 120 -4.31 -1.07 11.47
C PHE A 120 -4.33 -1.98 12.70
N TYR A 121 -4.74 -3.22 12.44
CA TYR A 121 -4.86 -4.27 13.44
C TYR A 121 -4.19 -5.54 12.93
N ARG A 122 -3.63 -6.33 13.86
CA ARG A 122 -3.25 -7.72 13.58
C ARG A 122 -3.61 -8.61 14.76
N ARG A 123 -3.79 -9.90 14.50
CA ARG A 123 -3.98 -10.93 15.53
C ARG A 123 -3.39 -12.25 15.06
N LEU A 124 -2.40 -12.72 15.80
CA LEU A 124 -1.85 -14.06 15.63
C LEU A 124 -2.81 -15.12 16.20
N PRO A 125 -2.77 -16.37 15.70
CA PRO A 125 -3.53 -17.49 16.26
C PRO A 125 -3.30 -17.62 17.77
N GLY A 126 -4.38 -17.72 18.53
CA GLY A 126 -4.34 -17.84 20.00
C GLY A 126 -3.89 -16.57 20.74
N SER A 127 -3.58 -15.48 20.04
CA SER A 127 -3.15 -14.21 20.64
C SER A 127 -4.28 -13.19 20.68
N PRO A 128 -4.22 -12.19 21.58
CA PRO A 128 -5.13 -11.06 21.52
C PRO A 128 -4.88 -10.20 20.26
N TRP A 129 -5.82 -9.31 19.95
CA TRP A 129 -5.62 -8.28 18.91
C TRP A 129 -4.53 -7.29 19.31
N GLU A 130 -3.74 -6.85 18.35
CA GLU A 130 -2.82 -5.70 18.46
C GLU A 130 -3.32 -4.59 17.54
N CYS A 131 -3.02 -3.34 17.89
CA CYS A 131 -3.48 -2.14 17.20
C CYS A 131 -2.34 -1.14 17.07
N THR A 132 -2.16 -0.56 15.89
CA THR A 132 -1.13 0.47 15.66
C THR A 132 -1.45 1.82 16.31
N GLY A 133 -2.68 2.00 16.78
CA GLY A 133 -3.27 3.32 17.00
C GLY A 133 -3.55 4.03 15.68
N VAL A 134 -4.07 5.26 15.76
CA VAL A 134 -4.26 6.12 14.60
C VAL A 134 -2.88 6.54 14.10
N VAL A 135 -2.48 6.01 12.94
CA VAL A 135 -1.13 6.19 12.39
C VAL A 135 -1.03 7.40 11.48
N THR A 136 -2.15 7.84 10.91
CA THR A 136 -2.25 9.08 10.14
C THR A 136 -3.69 9.57 10.16
N ASP A 137 -3.86 10.89 10.07
CA ASP A 137 -5.14 11.50 9.69
C ASP A 137 -5.45 11.25 8.19
N LEU A 138 -6.48 11.90 7.65
CA LEU A 138 -6.86 11.81 6.24
C LEU A 138 -6.19 12.89 5.36
N SER A 139 -5.20 13.64 5.86
CA SER A 139 -4.57 14.74 5.12
C SER A 139 -3.69 14.29 3.95
N TRP A 140 -3.26 13.02 3.96
CA TRP A 140 -2.47 12.42 2.88
C TRP A 140 -3.29 12.11 1.62
N VAL A 141 -4.62 12.07 1.76
CA VAL A 141 -5.54 11.86 0.63
C VAL A 141 -5.74 13.18 -0.10
N GLN A 142 -5.39 13.18 -1.38
CA GLN A 142 -5.59 14.30 -2.30
C GLN A 142 -6.86 14.14 -3.13
N GLY A 143 -7.22 12.89 -3.44
CA GLY A 143 -8.42 12.53 -4.19
C GLY A 143 -9.70 12.46 -3.37
N GLU A 144 -10.80 12.10 -4.04
CA GLU A 144 -12.11 11.93 -3.42
C GLU A 144 -12.26 10.56 -2.74
N HIS A 145 -11.60 9.55 -3.30
CA HIS A 145 -11.70 8.17 -2.83
C HIS A 145 -10.35 7.58 -2.46
N VAL A 146 -10.38 6.70 -1.46
CA VAL A 146 -9.30 5.75 -1.19
C VAL A 146 -9.74 4.32 -1.44
N THR A 147 -8.78 3.48 -1.80
CA THR A 147 -8.99 2.08 -2.12
C THR A 147 -8.14 1.21 -1.20
N PRO A 148 -8.73 0.29 -0.41
CA PRO A 148 -7.97 -0.73 0.28
C PRO A 148 -7.34 -1.71 -0.73
N CYS A 149 -6.14 -2.19 -0.44
CA CYS A 149 -5.46 -3.19 -1.26
C CYS A 149 -4.58 -4.11 -0.42
N ILE A 150 -4.25 -5.26 -1.00
CA ILE A 150 -3.34 -6.24 -0.42
C ILE A 150 -2.13 -6.33 -1.34
N ALA A 151 -0.96 -6.02 -0.81
CA ALA A 151 0.30 -6.11 -1.54
C ALA A 151 1.01 -7.43 -1.19
N PHE A 152 1.52 -8.11 -2.21
CA PHE A 152 2.25 -9.35 -2.12
C PHE A 152 3.69 -9.10 -2.58
N ARG A 153 4.66 -9.25 -1.68
CA ARG A 153 6.05 -8.92 -1.98
C ARG A 153 6.71 -9.91 -2.94
N ASP A 154 6.56 -11.20 -2.66
CA ASP A 154 7.14 -12.26 -3.48
C ASP A 154 6.07 -13.09 -4.19
N ASN A 155 6.52 -13.86 -5.18
CA ASN A 155 5.71 -14.83 -5.87
C ASN A 155 5.47 -16.07 -4.97
N GLY A 156 4.28 -16.67 -5.07
CA GLY A 156 3.97 -17.88 -4.33
C GLY A 156 2.49 -18.11 -4.05
N ILE A 157 2.23 -19.06 -3.16
CA ILE A 157 0.88 -19.46 -2.79
C ILE A 157 0.42 -18.70 -1.56
N TYR A 158 -0.61 -17.88 -1.75
CA TYR A 158 -1.29 -17.17 -0.69
C TYR A 158 -2.68 -17.75 -0.45
N HIS A 159 -3.13 -17.76 0.80
CA HIS A 159 -4.51 -18.04 1.15
C HIS A 159 -5.05 -16.91 2.00
N VAL A 160 -5.67 -15.95 1.33
CA VAL A 160 -6.17 -14.71 1.92
C VAL A 160 -7.65 -14.59 1.62
N VAL A 161 -8.45 -14.24 2.63
CA VAL A 161 -9.91 -14.13 2.55
C VAL A 161 -10.37 -12.84 3.20
N ILE A 162 -11.12 -12.03 2.47
CA ILE A 162 -11.84 -10.89 3.06
C ILE A 162 -12.98 -11.45 3.92
N ARG A 163 -12.90 -11.24 5.23
CA ARG A 163 -13.88 -11.72 6.21
C ARG A 163 -15.01 -10.73 6.43
N ARG A 164 -14.68 -9.44 6.46
CA ARG A 164 -15.62 -8.35 6.74
C ARG A 164 -15.20 -7.12 5.96
N LEU A 165 -16.19 -6.41 5.42
CA LEU A 165 -16.02 -5.10 4.82
C LEU A 165 -17.32 -4.32 5.02
N GLY A 166 -17.26 -3.16 5.66
CA GLY A 166 -18.42 -2.29 5.87
C GLY A 166 -18.34 -1.49 7.17
N VAL A 167 -19.49 -0.98 7.61
CA VAL A 167 -19.60 -0.23 8.87
C VAL A 167 -19.65 -1.22 10.03
N TYR A 168 -18.50 -1.50 10.64
CA TYR A 168 -18.38 -2.39 11.79
C TYR A 168 -17.52 -1.75 12.87
N CYS A 169 -17.85 -2.01 14.13
CA CYS A 169 -16.92 -1.73 15.22
C CYS A 169 -15.70 -2.63 15.06
N PRO A 170 -14.47 -2.08 15.07
CA PRO A 170 -13.28 -2.90 15.08
C PRO A 170 -13.26 -3.76 16.35
N PRO A 171 -12.52 -4.88 16.35
CA PRO A 171 -12.26 -5.62 17.57
C PRO A 171 -11.67 -4.68 18.63
N ARG A 172 -12.18 -4.75 19.86
CA ARG A 172 -11.57 -4.04 20.99
C ARG A 172 -10.16 -4.60 21.19
N ALA A 173 -9.15 -3.77 20.93
CA ALA A 173 -7.78 -4.09 21.34
C ALA A 173 -7.75 -4.33 22.87
N PRO A 174 -6.88 -5.20 23.38
CA PRO A 174 -6.63 -5.34 24.81
C PRO A 174 -6.38 -3.98 25.45
N LYS A 175 -6.86 -3.81 26.68
CA LYS A 175 -6.77 -2.55 27.45
C LYS A 175 -5.34 -2.18 27.91
N ARG A 176 -4.29 -2.52 27.15
CA ARG A 176 -2.89 -2.08 27.35
C ARG A 176 -2.25 -1.92 25.96
N SER A 177 -1.71 -0.78 25.55
CA SER A 177 -1.18 0.35 26.33
C SER A 177 -2.24 1.28 26.92
N SER A 178 -1.96 1.76 28.13
CA SER A 178 -2.72 2.74 28.91
C SER A 178 -2.56 4.18 28.40
N LEU A 179 -2.25 4.32 27.12
CA LEU A 179 -2.32 5.57 26.40
C LEU A 179 -3.54 5.37 25.51
N GLU A 180 -4.50 6.29 25.54
CA GLU A 180 -5.32 6.52 24.34
C GLU A 180 -4.39 6.40 23.13
N PRO A 181 -4.76 5.69 22.04
CA PRO A 181 -3.86 5.55 20.91
C PRO A 181 -3.38 6.96 20.61
N PRO A 182 -2.08 7.26 20.81
CA PRO A 182 -1.64 8.64 20.73
C PRO A 182 -2.12 9.11 19.36
N VAL A 183 -2.76 10.27 19.30
CA VAL A 183 -2.88 10.96 18.02
C VAL A 183 -1.43 11.18 17.63
N MET A 184 -0.92 10.30 16.77
CA MET A 184 0.51 10.14 16.60
C MET A 184 0.98 11.36 15.83
N SER A 185 1.72 12.25 16.51
CA SER A 185 2.26 13.45 15.88
C SER A 185 3.20 13.05 14.73
N GLU A 186 3.43 13.98 13.80
CA GLU A 186 4.43 13.84 12.74
C GLU A 186 5.84 13.51 13.31
N ASP A 187 6.07 13.75 14.61
CA ASP A 187 7.28 13.34 15.32
C ASP A 187 7.33 11.81 15.51
N GLY A 188 8.30 11.17 14.85
CA GLY A 188 8.55 9.73 14.97
C GLY A 188 8.46 8.95 13.66
N TRP A 189 8.12 9.62 12.57
CA TRP A 189 8.34 9.11 11.23
C TRP A 189 9.83 9.20 10.87
N GLN A 190 10.40 8.08 10.42
CA GLN A 190 11.76 8.01 9.91
C GLN A 190 11.73 8.13 8.39
N PRO A 191 12.62 8.93 7.76
CA PRO A 191 12.69 9.01 6.32
C PRO A 191 13.02 7.63 5.74
N LEU A 192 12.34 7.29 4.65
CA LEU A 192 12.63 6.08 3.88
C LEU A 192 13.32 6.52 2.58
N ASP A 193 14.65 6.50 2.60
CA ASP A 193 15.45 6.73 1.40
C ASP A 193 15.54 5.41 0.62
N TRP A 194 14.53 5.18 -0.22
CA TRP A 194 14.62 4.14 -1.24
C TRP A 194 15.18 4.78 -2.51
N GLU A 195 16.46 4.56 -2.80
CA GLU A 195 16.95 4.82 -4.15
C GLU A 195 16.27 3.79 -5.06
N SER A 196 15.29 4.22 -5.85
CA SER A 196 14.73 3.39 -6.91
C SER A 196 15.89 3.05 -7.84
N THR A 197 16.35 1.81 -7.81
CA THR A 197 17.40 1.28 -8.70
C THR A 197 16.87 1.05 -10.12
N ASP A 198 15.81 1.78 -10.49
CA ASP A 198 15.20 1.82 -11.79
C ASP A 198 16.06 2.70 -12.70
N GLY A 199 17.21 2.16 -13.10
CA GLY A 199 17.92 2.51 -14.32
C GLY A 199 17.10 2.11 -15.56
N TRP A 200 15.84 2.55 -15.65
CA TRP A 200 15.15 2.64 -16.92
C TRP A 200 15.68 3.91 -17.60
N GLU A 201 16.90 3.81 -18.13
CA GLU A 201 17.27 4.65 -19.26
C GLU A 201 16.20 4.38 -20.33
N TYR A 202 15.29 5.34 -20.49
CA TYR A 202 14.56 5.50 -21.73
C TYR A 202 15.64 5.61 -22.80
N LEU A 203 15.91 4.50 -23.50
CA LEU A 203 16.54 4.56 -24.81
C LEU A 203 15.55 5.31 -25.70
N SER A 204 15.66 6.64 -25.67
CA SER A 204 15.17 7.50 -26.73
C SER A 204 16.13 7.34 -27.92
N ASP A 205 16.10 6.17 -28.56
CA ASP A 205 16.75 5.91 -29.83
C ASP A 205 15.71 5.33 -30.79
N ALA A 206 15.02 6.26 -31.46
CA ALA A 206 14.49 6.10 -32.81
C ALA A 206 14.03 7.48 -33.31
N SER A 207 14.99 8.40 -33.46
CA SER A 207 14.89 9.39 -34.53
C SER A 207 15.47 8.78 -35.81
N ASP A 208 14.88 9.17 -36.93
CA ASP A 208 15.33 8.99 -38.32
C ASP A 208 14.81 7.74 -39.06
N ASP A 209 13.61 7.86 -39.63
CA ASP A 209 13.34 7.32 -40.97
C ASP A 209 12.40 8.27 -41.73
N ASP A 210 12.97 9.38 -42.20
CA ASP A 210 12.34 10.31 -43.14
C ASP A 210 12.35 9.69 -44.55
N GLY A 211 11.44 8.76 -44.79
CA GLY A 211 11.19 8.17 -46.11
C GLY A 211 10.29 9.04 -47.00
N GLU A 212 10.68 10.27 -47.33
CA GLU A 212 10.03 11.06 -48.40
C GLU A 212 10.71 10.81 -49.75
N VAL A 213 10.17 9.85 -50.52
CA VAL A 213 10.49 9.69 -51.94
C VAL A 213 9.53 10.56 -52.76
N GLY A 214 9.92 11.81 -52.99
CA GLY A 214 9.31 12.69 -53.98
C GLY A 214 9.91 12.47 -55.37
N GLY A 215 9.07 12.36 -56.41
CA GLY A 215 9.55 12.35 -57.80
C GLY A 215 8.52 12.00 -58.87
N HIS A 216 7.45 12.79 -59.00
CA HIS A 216 6.56 12.74 -60.16
C HIS A 216 7.10 13.64 -61.31
N ILE A 217 7.49 12.97 -62.39
CA ILE A 217 7.61 13.25 -63.84
C ILE A 217 7.13 14.62 -64.43
N LEU A 218 7.88 15.05 -65.48
CA LEU A 218 7.61 15.95 -66.65
C LEU A 218 8.12 17.41 -66.48
N GLN A 219 8.75 18.12 -67.43
CA GLN A 219 8.95 17.96 -68.89
C GLN A 219 9.99 18.99 -69.44
N GLU A 220 10.53 18.70 -70.63
CA GLU A 220 11.10 19.58 -71.68
C GLU A 220 12.46 20.30 -71.53
N HIS A 221 13.42 19.99 -72.46
CA HIS A 221 13.90 20.92 -73.51
C HIS A 221 14.86 20.22 -74.52
N HIS A 222 14.35 20.11 -75.76
CA HIS A 222 14.92 20.21 -77.12
C HIS A 222 16.42 20.12 -77.52
N LEU A 223 16.59 19.62 -78.77
CA LEU A 223 17.68 19.77 -79.79
C LEU A 223 18.94 18.91 -79.55
N ASN A 224 19.45 18.08 -80.48
CA ASN A 224 19.41 18.00 -81.95
C ASN A 224 19.51 16.53 -82.39
#